data_AF-A0A6J5E0L8-F1
#
_entry.id   AF-A0A6J5E0L8-F1
#
_cell.length_a   1.000
_cell.length_b   1.000
_cell.length_c   1.000
_cell.angle_alpha   90.00
_cell.angle_beta   90.00
_cell.angle_gamma   90.00
#
_symmetry.space_group_name_H-M   'P 1'
#
loop_
_entity.id
_entity.type
_entity.pdbx_description
1 polymer ?
#
loop_
_entity_poly.entity_id
_entity_poly.type
_entity_poly.pdbx_seq_one_letter_code
_entity_poly.pdbx_strand_id
1 'polypeptide(L)'
;MKPVTTAAVATAAVASQLSYAQPAIPLNPLVVMASQLNYAQSQNKPEMHSAMASGLNDSQSAGPQSAPFVSLSMSKERDEMISRPKTATEFVLNLKVIFDQDLLLNDDFYNEENLKNVFNLDDVDVDRARNQNGEHQISLITSRFHSIFPREYIPGVTNPVAGAQMVAGKTIHRSGLVTAAVNFGTLHGGPDFDETTRIFGRDFVYLPPMPNPHRVTPPATAPHGNEHWRYQEVSEGTERTITILFDPAGNLSDILIEISRK
;
A
#
# COMPACT_ATOMS: atom_id res chain seq x y z
N MET A 1 44.45 2.05 41.85
CA MET A 1 43.86 1.67 40.54
C MET A 1 42.36 1.81 40.64
N LYS A 2 41.74 2.57 39.74
CA LYS A 2 40.29 2.83 39.68
C LYS A 2 39.57 1.64 39.04
N PRO A 3 38.38 1.22 39.47
CA PRO A 3 37.52 0.36 38.66
C PRO A 3 36.84 1.22 37.57
N VAL A 4 36.99 0.80 36.32
CA VAL A 4 36.26 1.34 35.17
C VAL A 4 34.97 0.54 35.04
N THR A 5 33.85 1.20 35.30
CA THR A 5 32.50 0.70 35.03
C THR A 5 32.31 0.65 33.52
N THR A 6 32.22 -0.54 32.94
CA THR A 6 31.86 -0.69 31.53
C THR A 6 30.35 -0.90 31.46
N ALA A 7 29.62 0.14 31.05
CA ALA A 7 28.21 0.03 30.71
C ALA A 7 28.09 -0.75 29.40
N ALA A 8 27.54 -1.96 29.46
CA ALA A 8 27.13 -2.71 28.27
C ALA A 8 25.83 -2.09 27.75
N VAL A 9 25.91 -1.43 26.58
CA VAL A 9 24.75 -1.01 25.81
C VAL A 9 24.15 -2.28 25.19
N ALA A 10 23.01 -2.73 25.73
CA ALA A 10 22.24 -3.81 25.15
C ALA A 10 21.47 -3.29 23.93
N THR A 11 21.99 -3.58 22.73
CA THR A 11 21.22 -3.48 21.48
C THR A 11 20.20 -4.62 21.43
N ALA A 12 18.94 -4.30 21.66
CA ALA A 12 17.84 -5.24 21.46
C ALA A 12 17.62 -5.44 19.95
N ALA A 13 18.17 -6.53 19.40
CA ALA A 13 17.75 -7.04 18.10
C ALA A 13 16.41 -7.77 18.28
N VAL A 14 15.31 -7.13 17.89
CA VAL A 14 14.01 -7.81 17.75
C VAL A 14 13.98 -8.45 16.36
N ALA A 15 14.44 -9.69 16.30
CA ALA A 15 14.22 -10.55 15.15
C ALA A 15 12.76 -11.05 15.20
N SER A 16 11.90 -10.53 14.33
CA SER A 16 10.54 -11.04 14.16
C SER A 16 10.59 -12.42 13.47
N GLN A 17 10.57 -13.46 14.29
CA GLN A 17 10.35 -14.84 13.86
C GLN A 17 8.87 -15.01 13.49
N LEU A 18 8.53 -14.90 12.20
CA LEU A 18 7.23 -15.35 11.69
C LEU A 18 7.32 -16.85 11.35
N SER A 19 7.05 -17.67 12.36
CA SER A 19 6.88 -19.12 12.22
C SER A 19 5.58 -19.41 11.46
N TYR A 20 5.68 -19.81 10.20
CA TYR A 20 4.54 -20.24 9.39
C TYR A 20 4.05 -21.62 9.82
N ALA A 21 2.92 -21.66 10.52
CA ALA A 21 2.07 -22.84 10.59
C ALA A 21 0.60 -22.39 10.48
N GLN A 22 -0.03 -22.66 9.34
CA GLN A 22 -1.48 -22.58 9.16
C GLN A 22 -1.99 -23.92 8.58
N PRO A 23 -3.17 -24.42 9.02
CA PRO A 23 -3.63 -25.78 8.75
C PRO A 23 -4.25 -25.95 7.34
N ALA A 24 -4.24 -27.20 6.87
CA ALA A 24 -4.65 -27.61 5.52
C ALA A 24 -6.16 -27.48 5.25
N ILE A 25 -6.53 -26.58 4.33
CA ILE A 25 -7.80 -26.56 3.58
C ILE A 25 -7.48 -26.05 2.17
N PRO A 26 -8.03 -26.60 1.07
CA PRO A 26 -7.82 -26.07 -0.26
C PRO A 26 -8.56 -24.73 -0.38
N LEU A 27 -7.86 -23.62 -0.15
CA LEU A 27 -8.44 -22.28 -0.14
C LEU A 27 -7.76 -21.38 -1.17
N ASN A 28 -8.60 -20.74 -1.98
CA ASN A 28 -8.31 -19.68 -2.95
C ASN A 28 -7.26 -18.67 -2.43
N PRO A 29 -6.40 -18.10 -3.30
CA PRO A 29 -5.37 -17.11 -2.92
C PRO A 29 -5.92 -15.86 -2.21
N LEU A 30 -7.23 -15.62 -2.29
CA LEU A 30 -7.93 -14.53 -1.61
C LEU A 30 -8.14 -14.75 -0.09
N VAL A 31 -8.01 -15.98 0.43
CA VAL A 31 -8.35 -16.30 1.83
C VAL A 31 -7.16 -16.23 2.79
N VAL A 32 -5.92 -16.39 2.30
CA VAL A 32 -4.70 -16.20 3.11
C VAL A 32 -4.51 -14.71 3.47
N MET A 33 -4.94 -13.82 2.58
CA MET A 33 -4.73 -12.35 2.66
C MET A 33 -5.51 -11.66 3.79
N ALA A 34 -6.62 -12.24 4.29
CA ALA A 34 -7.38 -11.70 5.40
C ALA A 34 -6.78 -12.05 6.79
N SER A 35 -5.92 -13.07 6.86
CA SER A 35 -5.43 -13.57 8.14
C SER A 35 -4.35 -12.69 8.80
N GLN A 36 -3.71 -11.81 8.04
CA GLN A 36 -2.70 -10.87 8.57
C GLN A 36 -3.27 -9.50 8.98
N LEU A 37 -4.57 -9.25 8.75
CA LEU A 37 -5.24 -8.00 9.13
C LEU A 37 -6.58 -8.20 9.88
N ASN A 38 -6.87 -9.42 10.35
CA ASN A 38 -8.06 -9.68 11.16
C ASN A 38 -7.98 -9.00 12.54
N TYR A 39 -8.60 -7.83 12.66
CA TYR A 39 -9.25 -7.41 13.90
C TYR A 39 -10.71 -7.01 13.62
N ALA A 40 -11.61 -7.88 14.07
CA ALA A 40 -13.02 -7.66 14.43
C ALA A 40 -13.90 -6.83 13.47
N GLN A 41 -14.56 -7.53 12.56
CA GLN A 41 -15.75 -7.06 11.86
C GLN A 41 -16.92 -6.96 12.87
N SER A 42 -17.44 -5.76 13.15
CA SER A 42 -18.68 -5.58 13.91
C SER A 42 -19.75 -4.97 13.02
N GLN A 43 -20.83 -5.72 12.85
CA GLN A 43 -22.03 -5.35 12.08
C GLN A 43 -22.82 -4.20 12.72
N ASN A 44 -23.55 -3.50 11.84
CA ASN A 44 -24.70 -2.60 12.04
C ASN A 44 -24.45 -1.15 12.47
N LYS A 45 -24.76 -0.22 11.56
CA LYS A 45 -25.37 1.08 11.92
C LYS A 45 -26.27 1.64 10.81
N PRO A 46 -27.47 2.19 11.13
CA PRO A 46 -28.29 2.93 10.18
C PRO A 46 -27.89 4.41 10.06
N GLU A 47 -28.12 4.94 8.85
CA GLU A 47 -27.89 6.30 8.35
C GLU A 47 -28.66 7.39 9.11
N MET A 48 -28.11 8.61 9.14
CA MET A 48 -28.90 9.85 9.12
C MET A 48 -28.17 10.96 8.35
N HIS A 49 -28.91 11.56 7.40
CA HIS A 49 -28.56 12.69 6.54
C HIS A 49 -28.71 14.05 7.24
N SER A 50 -27.90 15.03 6.82
CA SER A 50 -28.27 16.44 6.51
C SER A 50 -26.98 17.27 6.28
N ALA A 51 -26.91 18.40 5.56
CA ALA A 51 -27.60 19.02 4.42
C ALA A 51 -27.02 20.46 4.31
N MET A 52 -26.67 20.90 3.08
CA MET A 52 -26.66 22.30 2.55
C MET A 52 -25.78 23.38 3.21
N ALA A 53 -25.28 24.47 2.58
CA ALA A 53 -25.05 24.94 1.20
C ALA A 53 -24.47 26.38 1.27
N SER A 54 -23.85 26.85 0.17
CA SER A 54 -23.60 28.26 -0.26
C SER A 54 -22.57 29.11 0.51
N GLY A 55 -21.74 30.00 -0.07
CA GLY A 55 -21.64 30.71 -1.36
C GLY A 55 -21.07 32.12 -1.03
N LEU A 56 -20.02 32.68 -1.66
CA LEU A 56 -20.06 33.62 -2.80
C LEU A 56 -18.70 34.33 -2.98
N ASN A 57 -18.49 34.83 -4.21
CA ASN A 57 -17.31 35.46 -4.85
C ASN A 57 -16.86 36.83 -4.30
N ASP A 58 -15.65 37.28 -4.69
CA ASP A 58 -15.44 38.58 -5.38
C ASP A 58 -14.06 38.72 -6.08
N SER A 59 -13.94 39.77 -6.91
CA SER A 59 -13.26 39.78 -8.23
C SER A 59 -11.93 40.59 -8.32
N GLN A 60 -11.06 40.16 -9.25
CA GLN A 60 -10.02 40.84 -10.10
C GLN A 60 -9.40 42.22 -9.75
N SER A 61 -8.07 42.32 -9.93
CA SER A 61 -7.41 43.32 -10.82
C SER A 61 -5.95 42.96 -11.13
N ALA A 62 -5.44 43.34 -12.31
CA ALA A 62 -4.19 42.87 -12.92
C ALA A 62 -3.19 43.99 -13.28
N GLY A 63 -1.89 43.64 -13.24
CA GLY A 63 -0.80 44.18 -14.07
C GLY A 63 0.42 44.76 -13.31
N PRO A 64 1.65 44.80 -13.90
CA PRO A 64 2.25 43.99 -14.95
C PRO A 64 3.60 43.34 -14.54
N GLN A 65 4.17 42.59 -15.49
CA GLN A 65 5.19 41.54 -15.39
C GLN A 65 6.58 41.95 -14.87
N SER A 66 7.09 41.15 -13.94
CA SER A 66 8.52 40.81 -13.83
C SER A 66 8.62 39.29 -13.75
N ALA A 67 9.52 38.69 -14.52
CA ALA A 67 9.61 37.24 -14.73
C ALA A 67 9.71 36.48 -13.39
N PRO A 68 8.77 35.57 -13.07
CA PRO A 68 8.80 34.91 -11.78
C PRO A 68 9.74 33.70 -11.86
N PHE A 69 10.75 33.74 -10.98
CA PHE A 69 11.26 32.56 -10.30
C PHE A 69 10.05 31.73 -9.87
N VAL A 70 9.90 30.50 -10.38
CA VAL A 70 8.77 29.63 -10.02
C VAL A 70 8.96 29.20 -8.57
N SER A 71 8.51 30.07 -7.66
CA SER A 71 8.16 29.71 -6.30
C SER A 71 6.84 28.95 -6.41
N LEU A 72 6.92 27.62 -6.33
CA LEU A 72 5.76 26.75 -6.22
C LEU A 72 4.95 27.20 -5.01
N SER A 73 3.83 27.85 -5.33
CA SER A 73 2.80 28.28 -4.38
C SER A 73 2.20 27.02 -3.74
N MET A 74 2.67 26.72 -2.53
CA MET A 74 2.28 25.65 -1.59
C MET A 74 0.78 25.59 -1.21
N SER A 75 -0.10 26.30 -1.93
CA SER A 75 -1.51 26.47 -1.57
C SER A 75 -2.50 26.10 -2.68
N LYS A 76 -2.06 25.74 -3.89
CA LYS A 76 -2.95 25.30 -4.99
C LYS A 76 -2.70 23.86 -5.48
N GLU A 77 -1.66 23.20 -4.99
CA GLU A 77 -1.26 21.82 -5.33
C GLU A 77 -1.78 20.76 -4.35
N ARG A 78 -2.78 21.07 -3.52
CA ARG A 78 -3.33 20.10 -2.55
C ARG A 78 -4.54 19.31 -3.03
N ASP A 79 -5.15 19.70 -4.15
CA ASP A 79 -6.42 19.09 -4.61
C ASP A 79 -6.23 17.91 -5.59
N GLU A 80 -5.03 17.69 -6.13
CA GLU A 80 -4.71 16.48 -6.90
C GLU A 80 -3.44 15.85 -6.33
N MET A 81 -3.56 15.15 -5.20
CA MET A 81 -2.41 14.53 -4.53
C MET A 81 -1.71 13.51 -5.45
N ILE A 82 -2.46 12.79 -6.28
CA ILE A 82 -1.95 11.91 -7.35
C ILE A 82 -3.02 11.84 -8.47
N SER A 83 -2.60 11.80 -9.73
CA SER A 83 -3.52 11.65 -10.86
C SER A 83 -4.21 10.27 -10.86
N ARG A 84 -5.47 10.25 -11.33
CA ARG A 84 -6.25 9.01 -11.40
C ARG A 84 -5.68 8.06 -12.46
N PRO A 85 -5.25 6.84 -12.09
CA PRO A 85 -4.54 5.95 -13.00
C PRO A 85 -5.52 5.33 -14.00
N LYS A 86 -5.08 5.18 -15.25
CA LYS A 86 -5.82 4.55 -16.35
C LYS A 86 -5.17 3.25 -16.81
N THR A 87 -3.93 3.01 -16.42
CA THR A 87 -3.13 1.83 -16.77
C THR A 87 -2.52 1.21 -15.51
N ALA A 88 -2.09 -0.05 -15.61
CA ALA A 88 -1.40 -0.71 -14.50
C ALA A 88 -0.08 -0.02 -14.15
N THR A 89 0.65 0.46 -15.15
CA THR A 89 1.87 1.25 -14.98
C THR A 89 1.60 2.53 -14.17
N GLU A 90 0.55 3.29 -14.52
CA GLU A 90 0.14 4.48 -13.76
C GLU A 90 -0.30 4.12 -12.34
N PHE A 91 -0.99 2.99 -12.16
CA PHE A 91 -1.36 2.50 -10.83
C PHE A 91 -0.12 2.21 -9.96
N VAL A 92 0.88 1.54 -10.53
CA VAL A 92 2.15 1.23 -9.84
C VAL A 92 2.97 2.50 -9.57
N LEU A 93 2.95 3.49 -10.47
CA LEU A 93 3.52 4.82 -10.22
C LEU A 93 2.85 5.49 -9.01
N ASN A 94 1.53 5.38 -8.87
CA ASN A 94 0.84 5.92 -7.70
C ASN A 94 1.28 5.24 -6.41
N LEU A 95 1.50 3.91 -6.41
CA LEU A 95 2.08 3.19 -5.28
C LEU A 95 3.49 3.68 -4.93
N LYS A 96 4.30 4.02 -5.94
CA LYS A 96 5.60 4.65 -5.69
C LYS A 96 5.46 6.02 -5.03
N VAL A 97 4.55 6.87 -5.51
CA VAL A 97 4.34 8.20 -4.91
C VAL A 97 3.87 8.07 -3.45
N ILE A 98 2.96 7.13 -3.19
CA ILE A 98 2.52 6.78 -1.83
C ILE A 98 3.69 6.42 -0.92
N PHE A 99 4.61 5.59 -1.43
CA PHE A 99 5.81 5.16 -0.72
C PHE A 99 6.80 6.32 -0.49
N ASP A 100 7.14 7.07 -1.53
CA ASP A 100 8.16 8.12 -1.48
C ASP A 100 7.75 9.29 -0.56
N GLN A 101 6.45 9.60 -0.50
CA GLN A 101 5.91 10.76 0.24
C GLN A 101 5.24 10.38 1.58
N ASP A 102 5.40 9.14 2.04
CA ASP A 102 4.83 8.65 3.30
C ASP A 102 3.32 8.86 3.44
N LEU A 103 2.57 8.83 2.32
CA LEU A 103 1.16 9.19 2.31
C LEU A 103 0.31 8.26 3.18
N LEU A 104 0.75 7.01 3.37
CA LEU A 104 0.08 6.05 4.27
C LEU A 104 0.07 6.48 5.73
N LEU A 105 0.96 7.40 6.13
CA LEU A 105 0.98 7.97 7.48
C LEU A 105 0.03 9.16 7.64
N ASN A 106 -0.53 9.69 6.54
CA ASN A 106 -1.47 10.81 6.55
C ASN A 106 -2.92 10.32 6.67
N ASP A 107 -3.70 10.89 7.59
CA ASP A 107 -5.11 10.52 7.77
C ASP A 107 -5.97 10.98 6.57
N ASP A 108 -5.60 12.09 5.93
CA ASP A 108 -6.31 12.64 4.76
C ASP A 108 -6.18 11.74 3.53
N PHE A 109 -5.12 10.93 3.45
CA PHE A 109 -4.97 9.93 2.39
C PHE A 109 -6.13 8.94 2.38
N TYR A 110 -6.66 8.60 3.56
CA TYR A 110 -7.77 7.65 3.71
C TYR A 110 -9.15 8.30 3.57
N ASN A 111 -9.24 9.50 3.00
CA ASN A 111 -10.51 10.07 2.58
C ASN A 111 -11.02 9.35 1.32
N GLU A 112 -12.32 9.11 1.25
CA GLU A 112 -12.96 8.32 0.20
C GLU A 112 -12.64 8.86 -1.21
N GLU A 113 -12.71 10.18 -1.40
CA GLU A 113 -12.41 10.85 -2.66
C GLU A 113 -10.94 10.65 -3.07
N ASN A 114 -10.01 10.77 -2.12
CA ASN A 114 -8.59 10.54 -2.38
C ASN A 114 -8.33 9.09 -2.78
N LEU A 115 -8.89 8.12 -2.06
CA LEU A 115 -8.75 6.69 -2.40
C LEU A 115 -9.37 6.37 -3.77
N LYS A 116 -10.55 6.93 -4.09
CA LYS A 116 -11.20 6.79 -5.40
C LYS A 116 -10.34 7.34 -6.53
N ASN A 117 -9.72 8.50 -6.31
CA ASN A 117 -8.86 9.12 -7.31
C ASN A 117 -7.53 8.36 -7.45
N VAL A 118 -6.79 8.18 -6.36
CA VAL A 118 -5.45 7.54 -6.37
C VAL A 118 -5.47 6.13 -6.95
N PHE A 119 -6.54 5.37 -6.70
CA PHE A 119 -6.62 3.97 -7.11
C PHE A 119 -7.63 3.70 -8.25
N ASN A 120 -8.25 4.74 -8.82
CA ASN A 120 -9.31 4.63 -9.82
C ASN A 120 -10.45 3.69 -9.37
N LEU A 121 -10.89 3.84 -8.12
CA LEU A 121 -11.99 3.04 -7.56
C LEU A 121 -13.33 3.70 -7.85
N ASP A 122 -14.33 2.89 -8.20
CA ASP A 122 -15.72 3.37 -8.27
C ASP A 122 -16.29 3.64 -6.88
N ASP A 123 -15.93 2.78 -5.94
CA ASP A 123 -16.42 2.80 -4.57
C ASP A 123 -15.41 2.13 -3.64
N VAL A 124 -15.31 2.64 -2.42
CA VAL A 124 -14.33 2.22 -1.41
C VAL A 124 -14.98 2.25 -0.03
N ASP A 125 -14.78 1.18 0.73
CA ASP A 125 -15.19 1.10 2.12
C ASP A 125 -13.96 1.27 3.01
N VAL A 126 -14.06 2.18 3.98
CA VAL A 126 -12.96 2.52 4.90
C VAL A 126 -13.42 2.27 6.33
N ASP A 127 -12.89 1.20 6.91
CA ASP A 127 -13.13 0.85 8.29
C ASP A 127 -12.27 1.71 9.20
N ARG A 128 -12.92 2.44 10.11
CA ARG A 128 -12.27 3.25 11.15
C ARG A 128 -12.69 2.73 12.51
N ALA A 129 -11.74 2.10 13.21
CA ALA A 129 -11.99 1.47 14.51
C ALA A 129 -11.07 2.05 15.59
N ARG A 130 -11.59 2.06 16.82
CA ARG A 130 -10.75 2.19 18.02
C ARG A 130 -10.90 0.91 18.82
N ASN A 131 -9.80 0.17 19.01
CA ASN A 131 -9.87 -1.10 19.72
C ASN A 131 -9.92 -0.89 21.25
N GLN A 132 -10.20 -1.96 22.00
CA GLN A 132 -10.21 -1.93 23.47
C GLN A 132 -8.84 -1.54 24.05
N ASN A 133 -7.79 -1.76 23.28
CA ASN A 133 -6.44 -1.32 23.57
C ASN A 133 -6.22 0.15 23.18
N GLY A 134 -7.25 0.95 22.94
CA GLY A 134 -7.12 2.38 22.65
C GLY A 134 -6.29 2.71 21.41
N GLU A 135 -5.98 1.73 20.57
CA GLU A 135 -5.30 1.92 19.29
C GLU A 135 -6.32 2.38 18.25
N HIS A 136 -5.87 3.26 17.37
CA HIS A 136 -6.70 3.80 16.30
C HIS A 136 -6.30 3.11 15.00
N GLN A 137 -7.25 2.44 14.37
CA GLN A 137 -7.03 1.71 13.13
C GLN A 137 -7.88 2.31 12.02
N ILE A 138 -7.26 2.47 10.85
CA ILE A 138 -7.91 2.75 9.58
C ILE A 138 -7.53 1.60 8.65
N SER A 139 -8.50 0.99 7.98
CA SER A 139 -8.25 -0.07 7.00
C SER A 139 -9.21 -0.01 5.83
N LEU A 140 -8.76 -0.48 4.68
CA LEU A 140 -9.60 -0.72 3.51
C LEU A 140 -9.21 -2.05 2.86
N ILE A 141 -10.21 -2.74 2.34
CA ILE A 141 -10.05 -3.94 1.51
C ILE A 141 -10.85 -3.70 0.24
N THR A 142 -10.23 -3.85 -0.92
CA THR A 142 -10.92 -3.68 -2.20
C THR A 142 -10.37 -4.59 -3.28
N SER A 143 -11.24 -4.95 -4.22
CA SER A 143 -10.90 -5.65 -5.46
C SER A 143 -11.59 -4.99 -6.66
N ARG A 144 -11.95 -3.71 -6.52
CA ARG A 144 -12.82 -2.96 -7.44
C ARG A 144 -12.00 -2.12 -8.42
N PHE A 145 -11.07 -2.76 -9.11
CA PHE A 145 -10.16 -2.13 -10.06
C PHE A 145 -10.46 -2.48 -11.53
N HIS A 146 -11.70 -2.85 -11.85
CA HIS A 146 -12.06 -3.54 -13.10
C HIS A 146 -11.72 -2.77 -14.39
N SER A 147 -11.58 -1.44 -14.30
CA SER A 147 -11.18 -0.58 -15.42
C SER A 147 -9.69 -0.69 -15.79
N ILE A 148 -8.84 -1.10 -14.84
CA ILE A 148 -7.40 -1.30 -15.03
C ILE A 148 -7.05 -2.79 -15.02
N PHE A 149 -7.61 -3.53 -14.06
CA PHE A 149 -7.39 -4.95 -13.84
C PHE A 149 -8.72 -5.70 -14.01
N PRO A 150 -9.06 -6.13 -15.25
CA PRO A 150 -10.32 -6.79 -15.53
C PRO A 150 -10.46 -8.10 -14.75
N ARG A 151 -11.70 -8.53 -14.55
CA ARG A 151 -11.96 -9.85 -13.95
C ARG A 151 -11.58 -10.98 -14.89
N GLU A 152 -11.13 -12.09 -14.33
CA GLU A 152 -10.65 -13.24 -15.08
C GLU A 152 -11.51 -14.48 -14.88
N TYR A 153 -11.63 -15.27 -15.94
CA TYR A 153 -12.25 -16.58 -15.90
C TYR A 153 -11.18 -17.65 -15.73
N ILE A 154 -11.15 -18.26 -14.55
CA ILE A 154 -10.24 -19.36 -14.27
C ILE A 154 -10.98 -20.69 -14.51
N PRO A 155 -10.46 -21.60 -15.34
CA PRO A 155 -11.07 -22.92 -15.54
C PRO A 155 -11.32 -23.63 -14.21
N GLY A 156 -12.55 -24.10 -13.99
CA GLY A 156 -12.97 -24.77 -12.75
C GLY A 156 -13.46 -23.83 -11.64
N VAL A 157 -13.46 -22.51 -11.84
CA VAL A 157 -14.08 -21.53 -10.94
C VAL A 157 -15.38 -21.03 -11.54
N THR A 158 -16.48 -21.13 -10.79
CA THR A 158 -17.83 -20.78 -11.27
C THR A 158 -18.01 -19.29 -11.55
N ASN A 159 -17.35 -18.43 -10.79
CA ASN A 159 -17.48 -16.98 -10.90
C ASN A 159 -16.16 -16.35 -11.34
N PRO A 160 -16.20 -15.26 -12.14
CA PRO A 160 -15.01 -14.50 -12.47
C PRO A 160 -14.30 -14.03 -11.20
N VAL A 161 -12.98 -14.21 -11.17
CA VAL A 161 -12.12 -13.77 -10.06
C VAL A 161 -11.67 -12.33 -10.33
N ALA A 162 -11.44 -11.55 -9.28
CA ALA A 162 -10.88 -10.22 -9.43
C ALA A 162 -9.45 -10.29 -10.01
N GLY A 163 -9.15 -9.47 -11.02
CA GLY A 163 -7.81 -9.37 -11.60
C GLY A 163 -6.79 -8.71 -10.66
N ALA A 164 -7.27 -7.97 -9.66
CA ALA A 164 -6.43 -7.42 -8.60
C ALA A 164 -7.18 -7.27 -7.27
N GLN A 165 -6.42 -7.28 -6.17
CA GLN A 165 -6.89 -7.04 -4.82
C GLN A 165 -5.90 -6.14 -4.09
N MET A 166 -6.40 -5.31 -3.19
CA MET A 166 -5.60 -4.51 -2.29
C MET A 166 -6.16 -4.57 -0.89
N VAL A 167 -5.25 -4.60 0.09
CA VAL A 167 -5.54 -4.28 1.47
C VAL A 167 -4.58 -3.18 1.91
N ALA A 168 -5.09 -2.14 2.55
CA ALA A 168 -4.27 -1.05 3.04
C ALA A 168 -4.79 -0.52 4.37
N GLY A 169 -3.92 0.14 5.14
CA GLY A 169 -4.34 0.72 6.40
C GLY A 169 -3.20 1.32 7.20
N LYS A 170 -3.59 1.93 8.32
CA LYS A 170 -2.71 2.56 9.31
C LYS A 170 -3.22 2.25 10.72
N THR A 171 -2.30 1.99 11.63
CA THR A 171 -2.55 1.84 13.06
C THR A 171 -1.71 2.85 13.84
N ILE A 172 -2.35 3.58 14.75
CA ILE A 172 -1.68 4.39 15.78
C ILE A 172 -1.75 3.60 17.08
N HIS A 173 -0.60 3.11 17.53
CA HIS A 173 -0.46 2.33 18.75
C HIS A 173 -0.43 3.23 19.98
N ARG A 174 -0.78 2.68 21.15
CA ARG A 174 -0.69 3.38 22.45
C ARG A 174 0.69 3.95 22.75
N SER A 175 1.74 3.31 22.24
CA SER A 175 3.13 3.73 22.40
C SER A 175 3.48 5.03 21.64
N GLY A 176 2.57 5.53 20.80
CA GLY A 176 2.85 6.60 19.84
C GLY A 176 3.40 6.08 18.51
N LEU A 177 3.82 4.81 18.44
CA LEU A 177 4.23 4.17 17.18
C LEU A 177 3.07 4.21 16.19
N VAL A 178 3.37 4.64 14.98
CA VAL A 178 2.46 4.59 13.84
C VAL A 178 2.98 3.53 12.88
N THR A 179 2.12 2.59 12.48
CA THR A 179 2.41 1.62 11.43
C THR A 179 1.40 1.79 10.31
N ALA A 180 1.83 1.61 9.06
CA ALA A 180 0.95 1.64 7.91
C ALA A 180 1.46 0.69 6.84
N ALA A 181 0.53 0.13 6.05
CA ALA A 181 0.88 -0.82 5.01
C ALA A 181 -0.10 -0.78 3.84
N VAL A 182 0.40 -1.19 2.67
CA VAL A 182 -0.38 -1.54 1.49
C VAL A 182 0.12 -2.91 1.03
N ASN A 183 -0.80 -3.83 0.82
CA ASN A 183 -0.57 -5.10 0.14
C ASN A 183 -1.46 -5.12 -1.11
N PHE A 184 -0.84 -4.99 -2.27
CA PHE A 184 -1.49 -5.04 -3.57
C PHE A 184 -1.03 -6.28 -4.32
N GLY A 185 -1.97 -7.03 -4.88
CA GLY A 185 -1.70 -8.18 -5.73
C GLY A 185 -2.56 -8.17 -6.99
N THR A 186 -2.00 -8.67 -8.09
CA THR A 186 -2.66 -8.81 -9.38
C THR A 186 -2.40 -10.19 -9.99
N LEU A 187 -3.39 -10.73 -10.70
CA LEU A 187 -3.26 -11.99 -11.42
C LEU A 187 -2.44 -11.80 -12.70
N HIS A 188 -2.78 -10.78 -13.49
CA HIS A 188 -2.14 -10.41 -14.73
C HIS A 188 -2.25 -8.89 -14.98
N GLY A 189 -1.40 -8.39 -15.88
CA GLY A 189 -1.48 -7.02 -16.37
C GLY A 189 -0.65 -6.02 -15.58
N GLY A 190 0.14 -6.46 -14.60
CA GLY A 190 1.20 -5.64 -14.00
C GLY A 190 2.30 -5.28 -15.01
N PRO A 191 3.05 -4.20 -14.78
CA PRO A 191 4.21 -3.83 -15.59
C PRO A 191 5.26 -4.95 -15.60
N ASP A 192 6.03 -5.04 -16.68
CA ASP A 192 7.17 -5.96 -16.74
C ASP A 192 8.32 -5.52 -15.81
N PHE A 193 9.34 -6.36 -15.69
CA PHE A 193 10.52 -6.10 -14.88
C PHE A 193 11.23 -4.78 -15.24
N ASP A 194 11.43 -4.48 -16.53
CA ASP A 194 12.15 -3.29 -16.98
C ASP A 194 11.37 -2.00 -16.69
N GLU A 195 10.05 -2.04 -16.84
CA GLU A 195 9.18 -0.95 -16.47
C GLU A 195 9.10 -0.78 -14.95
N THR A 196 8.99 -1.87 -14.20
CA THR A 196 8.97 -1.86 -12.74
C THR A 196 10.25 -1.25 -12.16
N THR A 197 11.41 -1.65 -12.69
CA THR A 197 12.71 -1.08 -12.27
C THR A 197 12.88 0.38 -12.68
N ARG A 198 12.27 0.81 -13.80
CA ARG A 198 12.22 2.23 -14.17
C ARG A 198 11.38 3.04 -13.19
N ILE A 199 10.28 2.47 -12.68
CA ILE A 199 9.43 3.12 -11.68
C ILE A 199 10.19 3.24 -10.36
N PHE A 200 10.61 2.13 -9.76
CA PHE A 200 11.12 2.14 -8.39
C PHE A 200 12.61 2.45 -8.25
N GLY A 201 13.39 2.39 -9.34
CA GLY A 201 14.84 2.56 -9.31
C GLY A 201 15.58 1.24 -9.09
N ARG A 202 16.90 1.33 -8.84
CA ARG A 202 17.83 0.19 -8.89
C ARG A 202 18.38 -0.26 -7.54
N ASP A 203 17.94 0.35 -6.44
CA ASP A 203 18.52 0.11 -5.10
C ASP A 203 17.89 -1.09 -4.37
N PHE A 204 17.22 -1.97 -5.12
CA PHE A 204 16.57 -3.16 -4.60
C PHE A 204 17.56 -4.30 -4.42
N VAL A 205 17.37 -5.05 -3.34
CA VAL A 205 18.07 -6.29 -3.06
C VAL A 205 17.18 -7.45 -3.48
N TYR A 206 17.76 -8.38 -4.24
CA TYR A 206 17.11 -9.64 -4.57
C TYR A 206 16.86 -10.47 -3.30
N LEU A 207 15.65 -10.97 -3.17
CA LEU A 207 15.25 -11.92 -2.14
C LEU A 207 15.11 -13.31 -2.77
N PRO A 208 15.78 -14.34 -2.23
CA PRO A 208 15.58 -15.70 -2.70
C PRO A 208 14.11 -16.11 -2.49
N PRO A 209 13.50 -16.84 -3.43
CA PRO A 209 12.13 -17.29 -3.28
C PRO A 209 12.01 -18.14 -2.02
N MET A 210 11.12 -17.73 -1.12
CA MET A 210 10.82 -18.53 0.05
C MET A 210 10.04 -19.77 -0.38
N PRO A 211 10.40 -20.97 0.12
CA PRO A 211 9.60 -22.16 -0.15
C PRO A 211 8.20 -21.95 0.42
N ASN A 212 7.18 -21.96 -0.44
CA ASN A 212 5.79 -21.95 -0.02
C ASN A 212 5.32 -23.40 0.15
N PRO A 213 5.14 -23.90 1.38
CA PRO A 213 4.76 -25.29 1.61
C PRO A 213 3.33 -25.61 1.10
N HIS A 214 2.55 -24.60 0.73
CA HIS A 214 1.18 -24.73 0.28
C HIS A 214 1.00 -24.43 -1.22
N ARG A 215 2.06 -24.03 -1.93
CA ARG A 215 1.96 -23.66 -3.35
C ARG A 215 3.18 -24.14 -4.13
N VAL A 216 2.93 -24.93 -5.17
CA VAL A 216 3.94 -25.17 -6.20
C VAL A 216 4.00 -23.92 -7.07
N THR A 217 5.06 -23.13 -6.90
CA THR A 217 5.35 -22.02 -7.81
C THR A 217 5.72 -22.59 -9.18
N PRO A 218 5.02 -22.21 -10.26
CA PRO A 218 5.40 -22.63 -11.61
C PRO A 218 6.84 -22.20 -11.92
N PRO A 219 7.58 -22.96 -12.75
CA PRO A 219 8.91 -22.55 -13.17
C PRO A 219 8.85 -21.21 -13.90
N ALA A 220 9.92 -20.42 -13.81
CA ALA A 220 10.03 -19.17 -14.55
C ALA A 220 9.96 -19.47 -16.07
N THR A 221 9.18 -18.67 -16.78
CA THR A 221 9.00 -18.74 -18.24
C THR A 221 9.67 -17.59 -18.97
N ALA A 222 10.16 -16.57 -18.24
CA ALA A 222 10.91 -15.44 -18.76
C ALA A 222 12.05 -15.03 -17.81
N PRO A 223 13.00 -14.18 -18.25
CA PRO A 223 13.94 -13.51 -17.36
C PRO A 223 13.21 -12.81 -16.21
N HIS A 224 13.80 -12.84 -15.02
CA HIS A 224 13.22 -12.27 -13.80
C HIS A 224 11.89 -12.86 -13.33
N GLY A 225 11.44 -13.96 -13.95
CA GLY A 225 10.26 -14.68 -13.53
C GLY A 225 10.42 -15.29 -12.14
N ASN A 226 9.39 -15.15 -11.29
CA ASN A 226 9.38 -15.56 -9.89
C ASN A 226 10.42 -14.86 -8.99
N GLU A 227 11.03 -13.77 -9.43
CA GLU A 227 11.96 -13.03 -8.58
C GLU A 227 11.20 -12.16 -7.57
N HIS A 228 11.79 -12.02 -6.38
CA HIS A 228 11.30 -11.13 -5.32
C HIS A 228 12.38 -10.10 -5.01
N TRP A 229 12.00 -8.84 -4.85
CA TRP A 229 12.92 -7.71 -4.73
C TRP A 229 12.49 -6.85 -3.55
N ARG A 230 13.44 -6.39 -2.72
CA ARG A 230 13.14 -5.52 -1.57
C ARG A 230 14.03 -4.30 -1.53
N TYR A 231 13.42 -3.14 -1.30
CA TYR A 231 14.10 -1.93 -0.85
C TYR A 231 13.68 -1.64 0.60
N GLN A 232 14.65 -1.23 1.42
CA GLN A 232 14.44 -0.88 2.81
C GLN A 232 15.25 0.37 3.14
N GLU A 233 14.61 1.30 3.82
CA GLU A 233 15.20 2.56 4.25
C GLU A 233 14.85 2.84 5.70
N VAL A 234 15.83 3.32 6.46
CA VAL A 234 15.64 3.79 7.84
C VAL A 234 16.17 5.21 7.92
N SER A 235 15.28 6.17 8.14
CA SER A 235 15.60 7.59 8.20
C SER A 235 14.77 8.29 9.28
N GLU A 236 15.43 9.09 10.12
CA GLU A 236 14.78 10.01 11.08
C GLU A 236 13.62 9.40 11.91
N GLY A 237 13.78 8.15 12.38
CA GLY A 237 12.75 7.47 13.18
C GLY A 237 11.59 6.86 12.38
N THR A 238 11.69 6.90 11.05
CA THR A 238 10.81 6.22 10.10
C THR A 238 11.57 5.06 9.45
N GLU A 239 10.95 3.89 9.41
CA GLU A 239 11.40 2.72 8.65
C GLU A 239 10.40 2.43 7.54
N ARG A 240 10.90 2.26 6.32
CA ARG A 240 10.10 2.06 5.11
C ARG A 240 10.63 0.87 4.36
N THR A 241 9.73 -0.04 4.01
CA THR A 241 10.06 -1.21 3.21
C THR A 241 9.09 -1.28 2.04
N ILE A 242 9.61 -1.60 0.86
CA ILE A 242 8.82 -2.01 -0.29
C ILE A 242 9.36 -3.34 -0.80
N THR A 243 8.48 -4.33 -0.94
CA THR A 243 8.79 -5.64 -1.51
C THR A 243 7.95 -5.83 -2.76
N ILE A 244 8.59 -6.23 -3.86
CA ILE A 244 7.99 -6.43 -5.18
C ILE A 244 8.18 -7.90 -5.57
N LEU A 245 7.14 -8.52 -6.09
CA LEU A 245 7.17 -9.89 -6.58
C LEU A 245 6.79 -9.93 -8.06
N PHE A 246 7.45 -10.80 -8.81
CA PHE A 246 7.17 -11.05 -10.22
C PHE A 246 6.57 -12.44 -10.44
N ASP A 247 5.62 -12.54 -11.36
CA ASP A 247 5.05 -13.80 -11.84
C ASP A 247 6.07 -14.61 -12.65
N PRO A 248 5.77 -15.86 -13.06
CA PRO A 248 6.68 -16.66 -13.87
C PRO A 248 7.13 -16.00 -15.19
N ALA A 249 6.32 -15.10 -15.74
CA ALA A 249 6.58 -14.39 -16.99
C ALA A 249 7.34 -13.07 -16.79
N GLY A 250 7.73 -12.74 -15.56
CA GLY A 250 8.49 -11.52 -15.24
C GLY A 250 7.63 -10.25 -15.17
N ASN A 251 6.31 -10.38 -15.04
CA ASN A 251 5.41 -9.26 -14.79
C ASN A 251 5.16 -9.09 -13.30
N LEU A 252 4.97 -7.86 -12.85
CA LEU A 252 4.66 -7.55 -11.46
C LEU A 252 3.38 -8.27 -11.03
N SER A 253 3.48 -9.07 -9.97
CA SER A 253 2.34 -9.78 -9.38
C SER A 253 1.92 -9.15 -8.07
N ASP A 254 2.86 -8.72 -7.22
CA ASP A 254 2.54 -8.18 -5.90
C ASP A 254 3.49 -7.03 -5.50
N ILE A 255 2.94 -6.07 -4.76
CA ILE A 255 3.67 -5.01 -4.07
C ILE A 255 3.21 -4.97 -2.60
N LEU A 256 4.16 -5.09 -1.69
CA LEU A 256 3.98 -4.86 -0.26
C LEU A 256 4.77 -3.62 0.15
N ILE A 257 4.07 -2.58 0.62
CA ILE A 257 4.65 -1.39 1.25
C ILE A 257 4.37 -1.46 2.74
N GLU A 258 5.39 -1.24 3.56
CA GLU A 258 5.31 -1.19 5.02
C GLU A 258 6.05 0.05 5.51
N ILE A 259 5.40 0.87 6.33
CA ILE A 259 5.98 2.07 6.93
C ILE A 259 5.74 2.04 8.43
N SER A 260 6.76 2.30 9.22
CA SER A 260 6.63 2.51 10.66
C SER A 260 7.34 3.79 11.09
N ARG A 261 6.73 4.57 11.99
CA ARG A 261 7.28 5.83 12.49
C ARG A 261 7.03 5.97 13.99
N LYS A 262 8.09 6.29 14.74
CA LYS A 262 8.00 6.59 16.18
C LYS A 262 7.72 8.05 16.46
#